data_AF-A0A8T3SZP1-F1
#
_entry.id   AF-A0A8T3SZP1-F1
#
_cell.length_a   1.000
_cell.length_b   1.000
_cell.length_c   1.000
_cell.angle_alpha   90.00
_cell.angle_beta   90.00
_cell.angle_gamma   90.00
#
_symmetry.space_group_name_H-M   'P 1'
#
loop_
_entity.id
_entity.type
_entity.pdbx_description
1 polymer ?
#
loop_
_entity_poly.entity_id
_entity_poly.type
_entity_poly.pdbx_seq_one_letter_code
_entity_poly.pdbx_strand_id
1 'polypeptide(L)'
;MPISEDNPRRSRRARVSHVLASLVVAFAVLIVSVLSVVEEISVRTLAGRSGNGGQSAIPEHAAEFSARMIRARFASNGSKRTAPTPQARATEAPVVDLVIPMTTPSPEVADPTEQPAGTASPEATPTANAEASGQASTSSPPPATPGPVVVNPPTSGRGIIISAAEIQALPMSGAAWDALKRAADGNPGSPNLADRDSRTDVYVLAKALVYARTGTASYRNDVIGALRAVIGTEVGAIHMGVGRGLASYVFAADLIDLRSADPAFEATFRGWLSGLPDRELVDGSLTFVHEQRANNHGLHAGASRAAVAAYLGDTAELARVATVFRGWTGERASYAGFRYQELWWQSNPAAPVGINPPGATLNGQNVDGVLPDDQRRTGAFAWPPSCGGYTHEAMDGSLLTAEILQRAGYPAYAWSSNALLRAEQWLQSSGCPPSGDNVWNLPLLDARYGSHFWNGAVVGPGKNFAWTDWLYGS
;
A
#
# COMPACT_ATOMS: atom_id res chain seq x y z
N MET A 1 63.23 3.35 35.27
CA MET A 1 62.20 2.34 35.60
C MET A 1 60.85 2.92 35.21
N PRO A 2 60.08 2.35 34.26
CA PRO A 2 58.75 2.84 33.97
C PRO A 2 57.68 2.05 34.77
N ILE A 3 56.68 2.78 35.25
CA ILE A 3 55.51 2.33 36.00
C ILE A 3 54.36 2.18 35.01
N SER A 4 53.63 1.06 35.10
CA SER A 4 52.47 0.71 34.26
C SER A 4 51.18 1.31 34.83
N GLU A 5 50.47 2.12 34.05
CA GLU A 5 49.13 2.61 34.38
C GLU A 5 48.03 1.67 33.84
N ASP A 6 47.10 1.30 34.71
CA ASP A 6 46.01 0.35 34.47
C ASP A 6 44.74 1.08 33.99
N ASN A 7 44.14 0.63 32.89
CA ASN A 7 43.10 1.38 32.16
C ASN A 7 41.65 1.09 32.67
N PRO A 8 40.94 2.07 33.25
CA PRO A 8 39.61 1.90 33.86
C PRO A 8 38.45 1.63 32.87
N ARG A 9 38.70 1.62 31.55
CA ARG A 9 37.65 1.31 30.55
C ARG A 9 37.36 -0.18 30.39
N ARG A 10 38.28 -1.08 30.78
CA ARG A 10 38.07 -2.54 30.70
C ARG A 10 37.12 -3.07 31.77
N SER A 11 37.11 -2.46 32.96
CA SER A 11 36.28 -2.92 34.09
C SER A 11 34.78 -2.60 33.91
N ARG A 12 34.43 -1.50 33.22
CA ARG A 12 33.02 -1.16 32.93
C ARG A 12 32.37 -2.09 31.90
N ARG A 13 33.09 -2.51 30.86
CA ARG A 13 32.54 -3.46 29.86
C ARG A 13 32.27 -4.83 30.47
N ALA A 14 33.15 -5.33 31.34
CA ALA A 14 32.96 -6.62 32.01
C ALA A 14 31.72 -6.64 32.94
N ARG A 15 31.43 -5.53 33.63
CA ARG A 15 30.25 -5.42 34.51
C ARG A 15 28.93 -5.35 33.72
N VAL A 16 28.90 -4.65 32.58
CA VAL A 16 27.70 -4.57 31.73
C VAL A 16 27.38 -5.93 31.10
N SER A 17 28.38 -6.70 30.69
CA SER A 17 28.16 -8.06 30.15
C SER A 17 27.63 -9.04 31.19
N HIS A 18 28.03 -8.93 32.46
CA HIS A 18 27.49 -9.79 33.52
C HIS A 18 26.02 -9.47 33.83
N VAL A 19 25.63 -8.20 33.87
CA VAL A 19 24.24 -7.79 34.11
C VAL A 19 23.31 -8.26 32.99
N LEU A 20 23.75 -8.15 31.72
CA LEU A 20 22.99 -8.66 30.57
C LEU A 20 22.84 -10.19 30.59
N ALA A 21 23.90 -10.92 30.96
CA ALA A 21 23.82 -12.38 31.08
C ALA A 21 22.85 -12.82 32.19
N SER A 22 22.86 -12.13 33.34
CA SER A 22 21.93 -12.41 34.44
C SER A 22 20.46 -12.10 34.09
N LEU A 23 20.21 -11.05 33.30
CA LEU A 23 18.85 -10.72 32.82
C LEU A 23 18.31 -11.75 31.83
N VAL A 24 19.15 -12.28 30.94
CA VAL A 24 18.76 -13.35 30.00
C VAL A 24 18.40 -14.64 30.75
N VAL A 25 19.17 -15.00 31.78
CA VAL A 25 18.87 -16.18 32.61
C VAL A 25 17.57 -15.98 33.40
N ALA A 26 17.36 -14.80 34.00
CA ALA A 26 16.12 -14.49 34.72
C ALA A 26 14.89 -14.54 33.79
N PHE A 27 15.02 -14.05 32.55
CA PHE A 27 13.95 -14.09 31.56
C PHE A 27 13.65 -15.53 31.09
N ALA A 28 14.68 -16.36 30.91
CA ALA A 28 14.50 -17.77 30.58
C ALA A 28 13.80 -18.56 31.71
N VAL A 29 14.15 -18.29 32.97
CA VAL A 29 13.48 -18.90 34.14
C VAL A 29 12.01 -18.47 34.20
N LEU A 30 11.71 -17.18 33.95
CA LEU A 30 10.33 -16.69 33.92
C LEU A 30 9.50 -17.37 32.82
N ILE A 31 10.05 -17.57 31.63
CA ILE A 31 9.37 -18.27 30.53
C ILE A 31 9.07 -19.73 30.92
N VAL A 32 10.03 -20.44 31.53
CA VAL A 32 9.82 -21.81 31.98
C VAL A 32 8.73 -21.88 33.05
N SER A 33 8.73 -20.95 34.01
CA SER A 33 7.68 -20.89 35.05
C SER A 33 6.29 -20.60 34.47
N VAL A 34 6.18 -19.69 33.50
CA VAL A 34 4.89 -19.39 32.84
C VAL A 34 4.40 -20.60 32.04
N LEU A 35 5.28 -21.31 31.33
CA LEU A 35 4.93 -22.52 30.59
C LEU A 35 4.44 -23.65 31.52
N SER A 36 5.08 -23.84 32.68
CA SER A 36 4.62 -24.83 33.66
C SER A 36 3.24 -24.51 34.24
N VAL A 37 2.91 -23.22 34.44
CA VAL A 37 1.58 -22.80 34.90
C VAL A 37 0.52 -23.03 33.83
N VAL A 38 0.83 -22.78 32.55
CA VAL A 38 -0.08 -23.03 31.43
C VAL A 38 -0.35 -24.53 31.25
N GLU A 39 0.66 -25.37 31.48
CA GLU A 39 0.53 -26.83 31.44
C GLU A 39 -0.36 -27.33 32.60
N GLU A 40 -0.18 -26.82 33.82
CA GLU A 40 -1.02 -27.18 34.98
C GLU A 40 -2.49 -26.76 34.81
N ILE A 41 -2.75 -25.58 34.23
CA ILE A 41 -4.10 -25.12 33.90
C ILE A 41 -4.73 -25.99 32.81
N SER A 42 -3.96 -26.41 31.80
CA SER A 42 -4.44 -27.28 30.72
C SER A 42 -4.82 -28.67 31.25
N VAL A 43 -4.01 -29.24 32.15
CA VAL A 43 -4.29 -30.54 32.79
C VAL A 43 -5.53 -30.48 33.69
N ARG A 44 -5.70 -29.40 34.48
CA ARG A 44 -6.91 -29.22 35.31
C ARG A 44 -8.19 -29.00 34.50
N THR A 45 -8.08 -28.32 33.35
CA THR A 45 -9.23 -28.07 32.46
C THR A 45 -9.66 -29.35 31.72
N LEU A 46 -8.72 -30.25 31.43
CA LEU A 46 -9.01 -31.58 30.86
C LEU A 46 -9.55 -32.57 31.91
N ALA A 47 -9.07 -32.52 33.15
CA ALA A 47 -9.57 -33.37 34.24
C ALA A 47 -10.98 -32.97 34.72
N GLY A 48 -11.34 -31.69 34.65
CA GLY A 48 -12.67 -31.17 35.05
C GLY A 48 -13.81 -31.48 34.08
N ARG A 49 -13.54 -32.13 32.93
CA ARG A 49 -14.53 -32.38 31.86
C ARG A 49 -14.90 -33.85 31.65
N SER A 50 -14.35 -34.78 32.43
CA SER A 50 -14.72 -36.20 32.39
C SER A 50 -15.58 -36.56 33.60
N GLY A 51 -16.89 -36.37 33.47
CA GLY A 51 -17.85 -36.62 34.53
C GLY A 51 -19.28 -36.77 34.01
N ASN A 52 -19.50 -37.54 32.93
CA ASN A 52 -20.65 -38.42 32.75
C ASN A 52 -20.58 -39.17 31.42
N GLY A 53 -20.97 -40.45 31.46
CA GLY A 53 -20.59 -41.49 30.52
C GLY A 53 -21.25 -41.45 29.13
N GLY A 54 -20.60 -42.18 28.21
CA GLY A 54 -21.09 -42.50 26.87
C GLY A 54 -19.95 -42.84 25.92
N GLN A 55 -19.70 -44.14 25.72
CA GLN A 55 -18.73 -44.66 24.75
C GLN A 55 -19.03 -44.20 23.32
N SER A 56 -18.03 -43.65 22.63
CA SER A 56 -17.87 -43.79 21.18
C SER A 56 -16.43 -43.45 20.77
N ALA A 57 -15.82 -44.32 19.98
CA ALA A 57 -14.41 -44.28 19.56
C ALA A 57 -14.23 -43.48 18.26
N ILE A 58 -13.25 -42.56 18.21
CA ILE A 58 -12.69 -41.91 17.00
C ILE A 58 -11.20 -41.52 17.28
N PRO A 59 -10.28 -41.52 16.29
CA PRO A 59 -8.95 -42.14 16.41
C PRO A 59 -7.74 -41.21 16.69
N GLU A 60 -6.66 -41.86 17.15
CA GLU A 60 -5.30 -41.35 17.31
C GLU A 60 -4.71 -40.79 16.00
N HIS A 61 -4.82 -39.49 15.73
CA HIS A 61 -3.91 -38.82 14.77
C HIS A 61 -3.57 -37.35 15.10
N ALA A 62 -3.99 -36.83 16.26
CA ALA A 62 -3.70 -35.44 16.64
C ALA A 62 -2.48 -35.27 17.58
N ALA A 63 -1.95 -36.35 18.15
CA ALA A 63 -0.84 -36.28 19.12
C ALA A 63 0.56 -36.37 18.49
N GLU A 64 0.70 -36.91 17.27
CA GLU A 64 2.01 -37.13 16.63
C GLU A 64 2.55 -35.92 15.85
N PHE A 65 1.72 -34.93 15.52
CA PHE A 65 2.14 -33.77 14.74
C PHE A 65 2.90 -32.73 15.59
N SER A 66 2.53 -32.58 16.86
CA SER A 66 3.17 -31.63 17.79
C SER A 66 4.56 -32.08 18.28
N ALA A 67 4.82 -33.40 18.34
CA ALA A 67 6.10 -33.93 18.79
C ALA A 67 7.22 -33.84 17.72
N ARG A 68 6.85 -33.80 16.42
CA ARG A 68 7.82 -33.71 15.31
C ARG A 68 8.35 -32.30 15.08
N MET A 69 7.57 -31.24 15.34
CA MET A 69 8.03 -29.86 15.14
C MET A 69 9.03 -29.39 16.20
N ILE A 70 9.01 -29.96 17.41
CA ILE A 70 9.90 -29.58 18.51
C ILE A 70 11.27 -30.27 18.40
N ARG A 71 11.36 -31.47 17.81
CA ARG A 71 12.65 -32.14 17.55
C ARG A 71 13.45 -31.54 16.39
N ALA A 72 12.82 -30.82 15.47
CA ALA A 72 13.51 -30.18 14.34
C ALA A 72 14.26 -28.88 14.73
N ARG A 73 13.92 -28.24 15.86
CA ARG A 73 14.52 -26.96 16.28
C ARG A 73 15.76 -27.06 17.19
N PHE A 74 16.13 -28.25 17.64
CA PHE A 74 17.34 -28.45 18.46
C PHE A 74 18.53 -29.06 17.71
N ALA A 75 18.41 -29.34 16.40
CA ALA A 75 19.48 -29.98 15.62
C ALA A 75 20.29 -29.00 14.73
N SER A 76 19.97 -27.70 14.67
CA SER A 76 20.64 -26.78 13.72
C SER A 76 21.63 -25.78 14.33
N ASN A 77 21.96 -25.86 15.62
CA ASN A 77 22.96 -24.98 16.23
C ASN A 77 24.06 -25.79 16.91
N GLY A 78 25.00 -26.26 16.09
CA GLY A 78 26.26 -26.80 16.58
C GLY A 78 26.96 -27.67 15.55
N SER A 79 27.86 -27.09 14.75
CA SER A 79 29.23 -27.59 14.61
C SER A 79 29.98 -26.80 13.54
N LYS A 80 31.07 -26.15 13.95
CA LYS A 80 32.17 -25.77 13.06
C LYS A 80 32.76 -27.05 12.48
N ARG A 81 32.91 -27.15 11.15
CA ARG A 81 33.83 -28.11 10.55
C ARG A 81 34.64 -27.51 9.40
N THR A 82 35.94 -27.65 9.58
CA THR A 82 37.02 -27.71 8.58
C THR A 82 36.73 -28.75 7.50
N ALA A 83 37.15 -28.45 6.27
CA ALA A 83 37.16 -29.35 5.11
C ALA A 83 38.00 -30.63 5.36
N PRO A 84 37.74 -31.74 4.64
CA PRO A 84 38.43 -31.95 3.35
C PRO A 84 37.60 -32.70 2.26
N THR A 85 38.04 -32.57 1.01
CA THR A 85 37.73 -33.44 -0.16
C THR A 85 38.48 -34.78 -0.03
N PRO A 86 38.07 -35.93 -0.63
CA PRO A 86 38.23 -36.19 -2.07
C PRO A 86 37.22 -37.16 -2.77
N GLN A 87 37.18 -37.04 -4.11
CA GLN A 87 37.04 -38.06 -5.19
C GLN A 87 35.85 -39.04 -5.33
N ALA A 88 35.09 -38.79 -6.42
CA ALA A 88 34.66 -39.66 -7.54
C ALA A 88 34.43 -41.17 -7.37
N ARG A 89 33.22 -41.64 -7.77
CA ARG A 89 33.06 -42.72 -8.78
C ARG A 89 31.65 -42.71 -9.39
N ALA A 90 31.61 -42.90 -10.71
CA ALA A 90 30.42 -42.96 -11.55
C ALA A 90 29.68 -44.31 -11.47
N THR A 91 28.37 -44.27 -11.72
CA THR A 91 27.61 -45.38 -12.34
C THR A 91 26.41 -44.80 -13.08
N GLU A 92 26.28 -45.24 -14.32
CA GLU A 92 25.36 -44.82 -15.37
C GLU A 92 24.29 -45.91 -15.57
N ALA A 93 23.03 -45.53 -15.82
CA ALA A 93 21.98 -46.37 -16.40
C ALA A 93 20.81 -45.48 -16.91
N PRO A 94 20.02 -45.93 -17.92
CA PRO A 94 19.59 -45.07 -19.03
C PRO A 94 18.13 -44.58 -18.92
N VAL A 95 17.82 -43.48 -19.61
CA VAL A 95 16.44 -43.01 -19.84
C VAL A 95 16.15 -43.02 -21.33
N VAL A 96 14.98 -43.57 -21.64
CA VAL A 96 14.42 -43.86 -22.96
C VAL A 96 13.73 -42.62 -23.52
N ASP A 97 14.01 -42.30 -24.80
CA ASP A 97 13.35 -41.27 -25.59
C ASP A 97 11.89 -41.64 -25.90
N LEU A 98 10.97 -40.69 -25.68
CA LEU A 98 9.65 -40.70 -26.30
C LEU A 98 9.26 -39.27 -26.74
N VAL A 99 9.25 -39.07 -28.06
CA VAL A 99 8.82 -37.86 -28.77
C VAL A 99 7.41 -38.08 -29.30
N ILE A 100 6.45 -37.19 -28.99
CA ILE A 100 5.30 -36.81 -29.85
C ILE A 100 4.90 -35.35 -29.52
N PRO A 101 4.52 -34.50 -30.51
CA PRO A 101 4.53 -33.04 -30.41
C PRO A 101 3.17 -32.44 -29.99
N MET A 102 3.18 -31.22 -29.44
CA MET A 102 1.99 -30.36 -29.37
C MET A 102 2.25 -28.99 -29.96
N THR A 103 1.29 -28.57 -30.77
CA THR A 103 1.21 -27.37 -31.59
C THR A 103 0.80 -26.12 -30.78
N THR A 104 1.43 -25.01 -31.15
CA THR A 104 1.22 -23.56 -30.87
C THR A 104 -0.24 -23.03 -31.03
N PRO A 105 -0.60 -21.75 -30.69
CA PRO A 105 0.28 -20.58 -30.46
C PRO A 105 -0.05 -19.63 -29.28
N SER A 106 1.00 -18.87 -28.92
CA SER A 106 0.98 -17.58 -28.21
C SER A 106 1.30 -16.48 -29.24
N PRO A 107 0.72 -15.25 -29.18
CA PRO A 107 1.14 -14.17 -30.04
C PRO A 107 2.17 -13.27 -29.35
N GLU A 108 3.36 -13.29 -29.94
CA GLU A 108 4.46 -12.34 -29.81
C GLU A 108 4.22 -11.18 -30.79
N VAL A 109 4.44 -9.93 -30.37
CA VAL A 109 4.65 -8.80 -31.30
C VAL A 109 5.98 -8.15 -30.96
N ALA A 110 6.83 -8.17 -31.97
CA ALA A 110 8.25 -7.88 -31.95
C ALA A 110 8.58 -6.38 -32.05
N ASP A 111 9.73 -6.08 -31.45
CA ASP A 111 10.58 -4.91 -31.61
C ASP A 111 11.40 -5.02 -32.92
N PRO A 112 11.74 -3.92 -33.61
CA PRO A 112 12.84 -3.95 -34.58
C PRO A 112 13.87 -2.81 -34.39
N THR A 113 15.10 -3.20 -34.05
CA THR A 113 16.38 -2.61 -34.50
C THR A 113 16.87 -3.43 -35.72
N GLU A 114 17.55 -2.94 -36.79
CA GLU A 114 18.76 -2.11 -36.86
C GLU A 114 19.09 -1.68 -38.34
N GLN A 115 19.67 -0.47 -38.52
CA GLN A 115 20.75 -0.02 -39.47
C GLN A 115 20.50 0.07 -41.03
N PRO A 116 21.17 0.94 -41.86
CA PRO A 116 22.55 1.47 -41.73
C PRO A 116 22.94 2.91 -42.15
N ALA A 117 24.24 3.16 -41.90
CA ALA A 117 25.00 4.42 -41.89
C ALA A 117 25.47 4.97 -43.27
N GLY A 118 25.82 6.27 -43.27
CA GLY A 118 26.50 7.07 -44.30
C GLY A 118 25.78 8.41 -44.50
N THR A 119 26.35 9.61 -44.60
CA THR A 119 27.70 10.11 -44.87
C THR A 119 27.72 11.64 -44.60
N ALA A 120 28.93 12.20 -44.46
CA ALA A 120 29.38 13.59 -44.25
C ALA A 120 28.53 14.84 -44.68
N SER A 121 28.69 15.89 -43.84
CA SER A 121 28.68 17.38 -43.98
C SER A 121 28.67 18.03 -45.38
N PRO A 122 28.20 19.29 -45.56
CA PRO A 122 28.89 20.47 -44.99
C PRO A 122 28.03 21.64 -44.45
N GLU A 123 28.72 22.38 -43.58
CA GLU A 123 28.64 23.79 -43.19
C GLU A 123 28.12 24.79 -44.24
N ALA A 124 27.19 25.66 -43.83
CA ALA A 124 27.02 27.01 -44.39
C ALA A 124 26.33 27.94 -43.39
N THR A 125 27.04 28.99 -42.97
CA THR A 125 26.45 30.27 -42.51
C THR A 125 26.76 31.30 -43.60
N PRO A 126 25.81 32.16 -44.02
CA PRO A 126 25.96 33.59 -43.64
C PRO A 126 24.64 34.36 -43.41
N THR A 127 24.68 35.21 -42.38
CA THR A 127 24.38 36.67 -42.38
C THR A 127 22.98 37.21 -42.73
N ALA A 128 22.31 37.67 -41.67
CA ALA A 128 21.62 38.94 -41.41
C ALA A 128 20.92 39.81 -42.49
N ASN A 129 19.81 40.40 -41.99
CA ASN A 129 19.08 41.64 -42.34
C ASN A 129 18.02 41.62 -43.44
N ALA A 130 16.75 41.68 -43.01
CA ALA A 130 15.75 42.58 -43.59
C ALA A 130 14.67 42.93 -42.54
N GLU A 131 14.20 44.17 -42.64
CA GLU A 131 13.45 44.97 -41.68
C GLU A 131 12.04 44.49 -41.29
N ALA A 132 11.72 44.84 -40.05
CA ALA A 132 10.42 45.14 -39.46
C ALA A 132 9.23 45.34 -40.42
N SER A 133 8.18 44.57 -40.16
CA SER A 133 6.80 45.06 -40.24
C SER A 133 6.05 44.59 -38.99
N GLY A 134 5.69 45.55 -38.14
CA GLY A 134 5.02 45.33 -36.88
C GLY A 134 3.61 44.80 -37.11
N GLN A 135 3.38 43.54 -36.76
CA GLN A 135 2.09 43.06 -36.32
C GLN A 135 2.20 42.77 -34.83
N ALA A 136 1.53 43.61 -34.04
CA ALA A 136 1.36 43.38 -32.61
C ALA A 136 0.69 42.01 -32.41
N SER A 137 1.48 41.02 -32.02
CA SER A 137 0.96 39.77 -31.49
C SER A 137 0.23 40.13 -30.20
N THR A 138 -1.10 40.11 -30.24
CA THR A 138 -1.92 40.14 -29.04
C THR A 138 -1.65 38.85 -28.28
N SER A 139 -0.67 38.87 -27.38
CA SER A 139 -0.48 37.82 -26.40
C SER A 139 -1.80 37.69 -25.64
N SER A 140 -2.48 36.55 -25.78
CA SER A 140 -3.59 36.22 -24.90
C SER A 140 -3.10 36.38 -23.45
N PRO A 141 -3.86 37.08 -22.58
CA PRO A 141 -3.51 37.15 -21.18
C PRO A 141 -3.37 35.72 -20.63
N PRO A 142 -2.42 35.47 -19.72
CA PRO A 142 -2.30 34.18 -19.06
C PRO A 142 -3.67 33.80 -18.48
N PRO A 143 -4.10 32.52 -18.56
CA PRO A 143 -5.37 32.09 -17.99
C PRO A 143 -5.46 32.60 -16.55
N ALA A 144 -6.56 33.30 -16.24
CA ALA A 144 -6.83 33.73 -14.88
C ALA A 144 -6.68 32.52 -13.95
N THR A 145 -5.88 32.67 -12.89
CA THR A 145 -5.75 31.65 -11.85
C THR A 145 -7.16 31.26 -11.42
N PRO A 146 -7.58 29.99 -11.56
CA PRO A 146 -8.90 29.56 -11.14
C PRO A 146 -9.13 30.02 -9.70
N GLY A 147 -10.28 30.63 -9.44
CA GLY A 147 -10.68 30.97 -8.07
C GLY A 147 -10.61 29.72 -7.17
N PRO A 148 -10.51 29.88 -5.85
CA PRO A 148 -10.40 28.74 -4.94
C PRO A 148 -11.58 27.80 -5.15
N VAL A 149 -11.31 26.59 -5.66
CA VAL A 149 -12.31 25.53 -5.79
C VAL A 149 -12.77 25.18 -4.39
N VAL A 150 -14.07 25.28 -4.16
CA VAL A 150 -14.68 24.91 -2.88
C VAL A 150 -14.62 23.39 -2.76
N VAL A 151 -13.91 22.90 -1.75
CA VAL A 151 -13.90 21.47 -1.42
C VAL A 151 -15.20 21.14 -0.69
N ASN A 152 -15.96 20.18 -1.22
CA ASN A 152 -17.15 19.67 -0.56
C ASN A 152 -16.74 18.86 0.67
N PRO A 153 -17.18 19.23 1.89
CA PRO A 153 -16.88 18.43 3.07
C PRO A 153 -17.63 17.08 2.99
N PRO A 154 -17.07 16.00 3.56
CA PRO A 154 -17.82 14.77 3.79
C PRO A 154 -19.01 15.06 4.71
N THR A 155 -20.06 14.24 4.62
CA THR A 155 -21.18 14.36 5.56
C THR A 155 -20.70 14.04 6.97
N SER A 156 -21.17 14.78 7.96
CA SER A 156 -20.82 14.53 9.36
C SER A 156 -21.34 13.16 9.81
N GLY A 157 -20.45 12.34 10.38
CA GLY A 157 -20.81 11.01 10.88
C GLY A 157 -19.57 10.19 11.29
N ARG A 158 -19.78 9.14 12.09
CA ARG A 158 -18.71 8.20 12.44
C ARG A 158 -18.48 7.20 11.31
N GLY A 159 -17.21 6.98 10.95
CA GLY A 159 -16.76 6.00 9.97
C GLY A 159 -15.50 6.47 9.24
N ILE A 160 -14.58 5.55 8.94
CA ILE A 160 -13.25 5.90 8.41
C ILE A 160 -13.34 6.47 7.00
N ILE A 161 -14.12 5.84 6.13
CA ILE A 161 -14.28 6.24 4.72
C ILE A 161 -15.70 6.71 4.39
N ILE A 162 -16.70 6.19 5.11
CA ILE A 162 -18.11 6.55 4.97
C ILE A 162 -18.83 6.20 6.27
N SER A 163 -19.84 6.98 6.65
CA SER A 163 -20.64 6.73 7.85
C SER A 163 -21.81 5.80 7.61
N ALA A 164 -22.33 5.19 8.67
CA ALA A 164 -23.54 4.36 8.59
C ALA A 164 -24.74 5.13 8.01
N ALA A 165 -24.90 6.41 8.37
CA ALA A 165 -25.99 7.24 7.85
C ALA A 165 -25.85 7.50 6.34
N GLU A 166 -24.63 7.80 5.88
CA GLU A 166 -24.32 7.96 4.46
C GLU A 166 -24.62 6.65 3.70
N ILE A 167 -24.16 5.49 4.19
CA ILE A 167 -24.45 4.19 3.58
C ILE A 167 -25.95 3.93 3.46
N GLN A 168 -26.73 4.23 4.51
CA GLN A 168 -28.18 3.98 4.50
C GLN A 168 -28.93 4.88 3.52
N ALA A 169 -28.34 6.02 3.13
CA ALA A 169 -28.89 6.89 2.10
C ALA A 169 -28.59 6.41 0.66
N LEU A 170 -27.59 5.53 0.46
CA LEU A 170 -27.21 5.05 -0.87
C LEU A 170 -28.28 4.11 -1.48
N PRO A 171 -28.47 4.13 -2.81
CA PRO A 171 -29.47 3.31 -3.47
C PRO A 171 -29.09 1.82 -3.45
N MET A 172 -30.11 0.96 -3.37
CA MET A 172 -29.98 -0.50 -3.51
C MET A 172 -30.45 -0.98 -4.90
N SER A 173 -30.22 -0.15 -5.92
CA SER A 173 -30.60 -0.40 -7.30
C SER A 173 -29.72 0.40 -8.24
N GLY A 174 -29.68 0.01 -9.51
CA GLY A 174 -28.89 0.67 -10.54
C GLY A 174 -27.54 0.00 -10.74
N ALA A 175 -26.86 0.36 -11.85
CA ALA A 175 -25.71 -0.38 -12.34
C ALA A 175 -24.56 -0.50 -11.33
N ALA A 176 -24.27 0.56 -10.57
CA ALA A 176 -23.24 0.60 -9.55
C ALA A 176 -23.56 -0.35 -8.37
N TRP A 177 -24.80 -0.28 -7.84
CA TRP A 177 -25.25 -1.22 -6.80
C TRP A 177 -25.21 -2.66 -7.30
N ASP A 178 -25.70 -2.93 -8.50
CA ASP A 178 -25.72 -4.29 -9.05
C ASP A 178 -24.30 -4.84 -9.23
N ALA A 179 -23.33 -3.99 -9.61
CA ALA A 179 -21.93 -4.38 -9.70
C ALA A 179 -21.32 -4.70 -8.34
N LEU A 180 -21.51 -3.82 -7.35
CA LEU A 180 -21.10 -4.04 -5.96
C LEU A 180 -21.71 -5.34 -5.39
N LYS A 181 -23.01 -5.53 -5.59
CA LYS A 181 -23.75 -6.69 -5.09
C LYS A 181 -23.26 -8.00 -5.73
N ARG A 182 -23.04 -8.01 -7.06
CA ARG A 182 -22.43 -9.16 -7.75
C ARG A 182 -21.05 -9.50 -7.19
N ALA A 183 -20.23 -8.49 -6.91
CA ALA A 183 -18.91 -8.69 -6.31
C ALA A 183 -19.00 -9.27 -4.89
N ALA A 184 -19.94 -8.77 -4.08
CA ALA A 184 -20.18 -9.28 -2.72
C ALA A 184 -20.75 -10.71 -2.70
N ASP A 185 -21.57 -11.07 -3.69
CA ASP A 185 -22.13 -12.42 -3.85
C ASP A 185 -21.07 -13.44 -4.30
N GLY A 186 -19.99 -12.96 -4.91
CA GLY A 186 -18.89 -13.78 -5.37
C GLY A 186 -18.02 -14.34 -4.24
N ASN A 187 -17.12 -15.25 -4.63
CA ASN A 187 -16.02 -15.68 -3.79
C ASN A 187 -14.90 -14.63 -3.87
N PRO A 188 -14.48 -14.01 -2.75
CA PRO A 188 -13.45 -12.99 -2.76
C PRO A 188 -12.03 -13.57 -2.96
N GLY A 189 -11.86 -14.89 -2.87
CA GLY A 189 -10.55 -15.55 -2.87
C GLY A 189 -9.96 -15.66 -1.45
N SER A 190 -8.69 -16.05 -1.38
CA SER A 190 -7.97 -16.20 -0.10
C SER A 190 -7.17 -14.92 0.21
N PRO A 191 -7.40 -14.28 1.37
CA PRO A 191 -6.63 -13.11 1.77
C PRO A 191 -5.13 -13.36 1.76
N ASN A 192 -4.35 -12.43 1.22
CA ASN A 192 -2.90 -12.54 1.16
C ASN A 192 -2.23 -11.18 0.96
N LEU A 193 -1.65 -10.60 2.02
CA LEU A 193 -0.92 -9.33 1.92
C LEU A 193 0.48 -9.46 1.33
N ALA A 194 1.02 -10.67 1.19
CA ALA A 194 2.28 -10.91 0.47
C ALA A 194 2.10 -10.87 -1.06
N ASP A 195 0.87 -11.06 -1.56
CA ASP A 195 0.54 -10.93 -2.98
C ASP A 195 0.07 -9.51 -3.30
N ARG A 196 0.93 -8.74 -3.98
CA ARG A 196 0.66 -7.34 -4.36
C ARG A 196 -0.37 -7.17 -5.47
N ASP A 197 -0.75 -8.26 -6.12
CA ASP A 197 -1.69 -8.30 -7.24
C ASP A 197 -3.02 -8.95 -6.81
N SER A 198 -3.13 -9.38 -5.54
CA SER A 198 -4.38 -9.85 -4.95
C SER A 198 -5.44 -8.76 -4.97
N ARG A 199 -6.67 -9.15 -5.32
CA ARG A 199 -7.87 -8.30 -5.25
C ARG A 199 -8.81 -8.73 -4.12
N THR A 200 -8.42 -9.70 -3.32
CA THR A 200 -9.31 -10.26 -2.29
C THR A 200 -9.74 -9.20 -1.28
N ASP A 201 -8.89 -8.23 -1.00
CA ASP A 201 -9.14 -7.11 -0.10
C ASP A 201 -10.35 -6.26 -0.55
N VAL A 202 -10.41 -5.86 -1.83
CA VAL A 202 -11.50 -5.03 -2.37
C VAL A 202 -12.81 -5.82 -2.55
N TYR A 203 -12.74 -7.13 -2.76
CA TYR A 203 -13.94 -8.00 -2.75
C TYR A 203 -14.46 -8.27 -1.33
N VAL A 204 -13.58 -8.34 -0.33
CA VAL A 204 -13.99 -8.35 1.09
C VAL A 204 -14.63 -7.02 1.47
N LEU A 205 -14.08 -5.90 0.99
CA LEU A 205 -14.71 -4.58 1.13
C LEU A 205 -16.10 -4.55 0.49
N ALA A 206 -16.30 -5.16 -0.69
CA ALA A 206 -17.61 -5.26 -1.32
C ALA A 206 -18.65 -5.94 -0.39
N LYS A 207 -18.28 -7.07 0.21
CA LYS A 207 -19.12 -7.77 1.20
C LYS A 207 -19.43 -6.90 2.41
N ALA A 208 -18.44 -6.17 2.92
CA ALA A 208 -18.63 -5.29 4.07
C ALA A 208 -19.59 -4.12 3.75
N LEU A 209 -19.49 -3.52 2.56
CA LEU A 209 -20.41 -2.47 2.11
C LEU A 209 -21.84 -2.99 1.95
N VAL A 210 -22.02 -4.17 1.34
CA VAL A 210 -23.36 -4.78 1.22
C VAL A 210 -23.91 -5.13 2.60
N TYR A 211 -23.12 -5.70 3.52
CA TYR A 211 -23.55 -5.89 4.90
C TYR A 211 -23.99 -4.58 5.55
N ALA A 212 -23.17 -3.53 5.47
CA ALA A 212 -23.47 -2.26 6.10
C ALA A 212 -24.76 -1.64 5.54
N ARG A 213 -25.08 -1.90 4.27
CA ARG A 213 -26.32 -1.46 3.64
C ARG A 213 -27.54 -2.29 4.03
N THR A 214 -27.42 -3.63 4.07
CA THR A 214 -28.58 -4.55 4.15
C THR A 214 -28.77 -5.20 5.52
N GLY A 215 -27.74 -5.23 6.37
CA GLY A 215 -27.72 -5.98 7.62
C GLY A 215 -27.65 -7.51 7.45
N THR A 216 -27.45 -8.02 6.23
CA THR A 216 -27.45 -9.47 5.98
C THR A 216 -26.23 -10.14 6.61
N ALA A 217 -26.46 -10.92 7.67
CA ALA A 217 -25.40 -11.44 8.54
C ALA A 217 -24.37 -12.37 7.84
N SER A 218 -24.73 -13.04 6.74
CA SER A 218 -23.78 -13.89 6.00
C SER A 218 -22.58 -13.10 5.48
N TYR A 219 -22.78 -11.90 4.92
CA TYR A 219 -21.67 -11.06 4.47
C TYR A 219 -20.76 -10.64 5.61
N ARG A 220 -21.32 -10.28 6.78
CA ARG A 220 -20.50 -9.96 7.96
C ARG A 220 -19.66 -11.16 8.39
N ASN A 221 -20.25 -12.35 8.42
CA ASN A 221 -19.54 -13.57 8.79
C ASN A 221 -18.40 -13.88 7.81
N ASP A 222 -18.63 -13.71 6.50
CA ASP A 222 -17.60 -13.84 5.47
C ASP A 222 -16.45 -12.83 5.69
N VAL A 223 -16.78 -11.58 5.98
CA VAL A 223 -15.79 -10.53 6.27
C VAL A 223 -14.97 -10.88 7.52
N ILE A 224 -15.61 -11.29 8.62
CA ILE A 224 -14.89 -11.74 9.84
C ILE A 224 -13.95 -12.91 9.51
N GLY A 225 -14.40 -13.88 8.72
CA GLY A 225 -13.58 -14.99 8.25
C GLY A 225 -12.35 -14.52 7.48
N ALA A 226 -12.53 -13.58 6.54
CA ALA A 226 -11.43 -13.01 5.78
C ALA A 226 -10.45 -12.20 6.65
N LEU A 227 -10.96 -11.41 7.60
CA LEU A 227 -10.14 -10.64 8.54
C LEU A 227 -9.32 -11.56 9.47
N ARG A 228 -9.85 -12.73 9.84
CA ARG A 228 -9.07 -13.75 10.57
C ARG A 228 -7.98 -14.35 9.68
N ALA A 229 -8.30 -14.64 8.42
CA ALA A 229 -7.40 -15.28 7.48
C ALA A 229 -6.26 -14.38 7.00
N VAL A 230 -6.44 -13.05 6.97
CA VAL A 230 -5.39 -12.13 6.52
C VAL A 230 -4.25 -11.96 7.52
N ILE A 231 -4.51 -12.16 8.82
CA ILE A 231 -3.48 -12.03 9.86
C ILE A 231 -2.38 -13.07 9.65
N GLY A 232 -1.13 -12.60 9.56
CA GLY A 232 0.04 -13.45 9.35
C GLY A 232 0.42 -13.63 7.89
N THR A 233 -0.43 -13.19 6.95
CA THR A 233 -0.11 -13.23 5.51
C THR A 233 0.88 -12.14 5.09
N GLU A 234 1.14 -11.15 5.95
CA GLU A 234 2.19 -10.15 5.73
C GLU A 234 3.61 -10.71 5.89
N VAL A 235 3.76 -11.93 6.43
CA VAL A 235 5.09 -12.52 6.68
C VAL A 235 5.79 -12.80 5.35
N GLY A 236 6.96 -12.19 5.16
CA GLY A 236 7.70 -12.27 3.89
C GLY A 236 7.16 -11.38 2.78
N ALA A 237 6.16 -10.54 3.06
CA ALA A 237 5.67 -9.56 2.12
C ALA A 237 6.69 -8.44 1.88
N ILE A 238 6.56 -7.79 0.72
CA ILE A 238 7.12 -6.46 0.47
C ILE A 238 6.10 -5.39 0.85
N HIS A 239 6.55 -4.16 1.07
CA HIS A 239 5.66 -3.03 1.42
C HIS A 239 4.54 -2.82 0.38
N MET A 240 4.75 -3.15 -0.89
CA MET A 240 3.71 -2.92 -1.91
C MET A 240 2.47 -3.79 -1.73
N GLY A 241 2.63 -5.06 -1.33
CA GLY A 241 1.48 -5.92 -1.09
C GLY A 241 0.69 -5.45 0.13
N VAL A 242 1.39 -5.19 1.23
CA VAL A 242 0.77 -4.68 2.46
C VAL A 242 0.15 -3.31 2.24
N GLY A 243 0.86 -2.38 1.60
CA GLY A 243 0.43 -1.00 1.37
C GLY A 243 -0.79 -0.89 0.45
N ARG A 244 -0.92 -1.77 -0.55
CA ARG A 244 -2.11 -1.83 -1.41
C ARG A 244 -3.30 -2.43 -0.68
N GLY A 245 -3.16 -3.62 -0.09
CA GLY A 245 -4.32 -4.37 0.42
C GLY A 245 -4.81 -4.00 1.83
N LEU A 246 -3.95 -3.48 2.71
CA LEU A 246 -4.29 -3.36 4.14
C LEU A 246 -5.47 -2.42 4.40
N ALA A 247 -5.55 -1.27 3.71
CA ALA A 247 -6.60 -0.28 3.91
C ALA A 247 -8.01 -0.86 3.73
N SER A 248 -8.25 -1.64 2.66
CA SER A 248 -9.54 -2.29 2.39
C SER A 248 -10.00 -3.20 3.53
N TYR A 249 -9.10 -3.99 4.12
CA TYR A 249 -9.43 -4.84 5.27
C TYR A 249 -9.78 -4.02 6.51
N VAL A 250 -9.08 -2.91 6.74
CA VAL A 250 -9.37 -2.01 7.86
C VAL A 250 -10.75 -1.36 7.69
N PHE A 251 -11.09 -0.89 6.49
CA PHE A 251 -12.42 -0.36 6.20
C PHE A 251 -13.49 -1.44 6.36
N ALA A 252 -13.24 -2.66 5.90
CA ALA A 252 -14.16 -3.76 6.07
C ALA A 252 -14.47 -4.02 7.55
N ALA A 253 -13.47 -3.97 8.43
CA ALA A 253 -13.63 -4.12 9.88
C ALA A 253 -14.45 -2.99 10.52
N ASP A 254 -14.28 -1.74 10.06
CA ASP A 254 -15.08 -0.58 10.49
C ASP A 254 -16.56 -0.73 10.06
N LEU A 255 -16.78 -1.05 8.78
CA LEU A 255 -18.09 -1.18 8.17
C LEU A 255 -18.97 -2.28 8.77
N ILE A 256 -18.35 -3.37 9.23
CA ILE A 256 -19.10 -4.44 9.90
C ILE A 256 -19.33 -4.22 11.39
N ASP A 257 -18.82 -3.10 11.94
CA ASP A 257 -18.70 -2.85 13.37
C ASP A 257 -18.09 -4.06 14.09
N LEU A 258 -16.84 -4.40 13.71
CA LEU A 258 -16.15 -5.60 14.21
C LEU A 258 -16.11 -5.63 15.75
N ARG A 259 -15.99 -4.47 16.39
CA ARG A 259 -15.98 -4.32 17.85
C ARG A 259 -17.24 -4.88 18.49
N SER A 260 -18.42 -4.58 17.94
CA SER A 260 -19.68 -5.11 18.45
C SER A 260 -19.92 -6.54 17.97
N ALA A 261 -19.51 -6.88 16.76
CA ALA A 261 -19.77 -8.17 16.14
C ALA A 261 -18.96 -9.32 16.76
N ASP A 262 -17.68 -9.08 17.08
CA ASP A 262 -16.78 -10.06 17.67
C ASP A 262 -15.71 -9.35 18.54
N PRO A 263 -16.05 -8.93 19.77
CA PRO A 263 -15.16 -8.13 20.61
C PRO A 263 -13.82 -8.82 20.92
N ALA A 264 -13.83 -10.15 21.07
CA ALA A 264 -12.63 -10.92 21.37
C ALA A 264 -11.66 -10.92 20.18
N PHE A 265 -12.19 -11.10 18.97
CA PHE A 265 -11.37 -11.00 17.78
C PHE A 265 -10.98 -9.57 17.43
N GLU A 266 -11.84 -8.58 17.65
CA GLU A 266 -11.48 -7.16 17.47
C GLU A 266 -10.23 -6.80 18.27
N ALA A 267 -10.12 -7.26 19.52
CA ALA A 267 -8.93 -7.04 20.33
C ALA A 267 -7.66 -7.64 19.70
N THR A 268 -7.78 -8.82 19.07
CA THR A 268 -6.68 -9.48 18.35
C THR A 268 -6.32 -8.70 17.09
N PHE A 269 -7.33 -8.26 16.33
CA PHE A 269 -7.15 -7.48 15.10
C PHE A 269 -6.50 -6.13 15.39
N ARG A 270 -6.94 -5.39 16.42
CA ARG A 270 -6.29 -4.16 16.87
C ARG A 270 -4.84 -4.38 17.31
N GLY A 271 -4.58 -5.47 18.03
CA GLY A 271 -3.23 -5.85 18.42
C GLY A 271 -2.32 -6.06 17.21
N TRP A 272 -2.79 -6.79 16.20
CA TRP A 272 -2.07 -7.01 14.94
C TRP A 272 -1.81 -5.70 14.18
N LEU A 273 -2.84 -4.85 14.02
CA LEU A 273 -2.71 -3.56 13.33
C LEU A 273 -1.72 -2.62 14.02
N SER A 274 -1.66 -2.60 15.35
CA SER A 274 -0.83 -1.64 16.09
C SER A 274 0.66 -1.74 15.79
N GLY A 275 1.17 -2.93 15.41
CA GLY A 275 2.58 -3.12 15.07
C GLY A 275 2.85 -3.19 13.57
N LEU A 276 1.81 -3.24 12.72
CA LEU A 276 1.99 -3.53 11.30
C LEU A 276 2.61 -2.39 10.48
N PRO A 277 2.27 -1.10 10.71
CA PRO A 277 2.93 0.02 10.03
C PRO A 277 4.45 0.05 10.17
N ASP A 278 4.97 -0.33 11.34
CA ASP A 278 6.39 -0.31 11.68
C ASP A 278 7.07 -1.67 11.57
N ARG A 279 6.34 -2.73 11.22
CA ARG A 279 6.91 -4.06 11.02
C ARG A 279 7.92 -4.00 9.88
N GLU A 280 9.09 -4.60 10.12
CA GLU A 280 10.08 -4.80 9.06
C GLU A 280 9.56 -5.83 8.06
N LEU A 281 9.32 -5.35 6.85
CA LEU A 281 9.00 -6.14 5.66
C LEU A 281 10.29 -6.37 4.86
N VAL A 282 10.22 -7.15 3.78
CA VAL A 282 11.40 -7.52 2.97
C VAL A 282 12.19 -6.29 2.47
N ASP A 283 11.50 -5.19 2.19
CA ASP A 283 12.08 -3.98 1.59
C ASP A 283 11.68 -2.68 2.31
N GLY A 284 11.40 -2.78 3.61
CA GLY A 284 11.14 -1.67 4.53
C GLY A 284 9.69 -1.59 5.02
N SER A 285 9.49 -0.99 6.19
CA SER A 285 8.16 -0.80 6.79
C SER A 285 7.30 0.20 6.03
N LEU A 286 5.97 0.18 6.26
CA LEU A 286 5.08 1.18 5.67
C LEU A 286 5.44 2.59 6.14
N THR A 287 5.81 2.75 7.42
CA THR A 287 6.27 4.02 7.98
C THR A 287 7.48 4.54 7.23
N PHE A 288 8.51 3.71 7.06
CA PHE A 288 9.73 4.07 6.33
C PHE A 288 9.42 4.44 4.88
N VAL A 289 8.64 3.62 4.18
CA VAL A 289 8.33 3.84 2.76
C VAL A 289 7.53 5.12 2.55
N HIS A 290 6.48 5.34 3.34
CA HIS A 290 5.66 6.56 3.25
C HIS A 290 6.50 7.82 3.50
N GLU A 291 7.47 7.77 4.42
CA GLU A 291 8.28 8.94 4.77
C GLU A 291 9.45 9.18 3.80
N GLN A 292 9.96 8.14 3.13
CA GLN A 292 11.13 8.26 2.27
C GLN A 292 10.80 8.35 0.78
N ARG A 293 9.67 7.81 0.31
CA ARG A 293 9.37 7.72 -1.11
C ARG A 293 8.24 8.66 -1.50
N ALA A 294 8.54 9.70 -2.28
CA ALA A 294 7.56 10.65 -2.79
C ALA A 294 6.80 10.14 -4.04
N ASN A 295 6.55 8.84 -4.14
CA ASN A 295 5.93 8.19 -5.30
C ASN A 295 4.87 7.16 -4.89
N ASN A 296 4.21 6.52 -5.85
CA ASN A 296 3.09 5.58 -5.60
C ASN A 296 3.29 4.60 -4.42
N HIS A 297 4.50 4.10 -4.21
CA HIS A 297 4.82 3.20 -3.09
C HIS A 297 4.57 3.89 -1.73
N GLY A 298 5.06 5.12 -1.60
CA GLY A 298 4.85 5.93 -0.40
C GLY A 298 3.39 6.28 -0.18
N LEU A 299 2.63 6.54 -1.26
CA LEU A 299 1.22 6.92 -1.15
C LEU A 299 0.32 5.74 -0.76
N HIS A 300 0.57 4.54 -1.29
CA HIS A 300 -0.14 3.34 -0.83
C HIS A 300 0.19 3.03 0.64
N ALA A 301 1.47 3.15 1.03
CA ALA A 301 1.86 3.01 2.43
C ALA A 301 1.18 4.06 3.32
N GLY A 302 1.10 5.32 2.86
CA GLY A 302 0.41 6.41 3.55
C GLY A 302 -1.08 6.14 3.76
N ALA A 303 -1.78 5.64 2.73
CA ALA A 303 -3.20 5.31 2.83
C ALA A 303 -3.46 4.20 3.85
N SER A 304 -2.65 3.13 3.82
CA SER A 304 -2.75 2.04 4.78
C SER A 304 -2.40 2.48 6.21
N ARG A 305 -1.38 3.34 6.40
CA ARG A 305 -1.07 3.97 7.70
C ARG A 305 -2.24 4.81 8.22
N ALA A 306 -2.82 5.66 7.38
CA ALA A 306 -3.96 6.49 7.74
C ALA A 306 -5.16 5.65 8.17
N ALA A 307 -5.47 4.58 7.42
CA ALA A 307 -6.58 3.68 7.73
C ALA A 307 -6.38 3.00 9.09
N VAL A 308 -5.18 2.46 9.34
CA VAL A 308 -4.82 1.85 10.63
C VAL A 308 -4.95 2.86 11.77
N ALA A 309 -4.38 4.05 11.63
CA ALA A 309 -4.43 5.09 12.65
C ALA A 309 -5.88 5.50 12.96
N ALA A 310 -6.71 5.69 11.93
CA ALA A 310 -8.12 6.02 12.09
C ALA A 310 -8.89 4.91 12.83
N TYR A 311 -8.68 3.65 12.47
CA TYR A 311 -9.34 2.51 13.12
C TYR A 311 -8.90 2.33 14.58
N LEU A 312 -7.62 2.53 14.87
CA LEU A 312 -7.09 2.39 16.22
C LEU A 312 -7.43 3.58 17.13
N GLY A 313 -7.85 4.71 16.56
CA GLY A 313 -7.98 5.99 17.25
C GLY A 313 -6.64 6.65 17.58
N ASP A 314 -5.58 6.32 16.82
CA ASP A 314 -4.25 6.86 17.01
C ASP A 314 -4.14 8.24 16.33
N THR A 315 -4.46 9.29 17.09
CA THR A 315 -4.42 10.66 16.59
C THR A 315 -2.99 11.16 16.33
N ALA A 316 -1.99 10.59 17.00
CA ALA A 316 -0.59 11.01 16.82
C ALA A 316 -0.06 10.48 15.48
N GLU A 317 -0.31 9.21 15.18
CA GLU A 317 0.06 8.63 13.89
C GLU A 317 -0.74 9.28 12.74
N LEU A 318 -2.03 9.56 12.94
CA LEU A 318 -2.83 10.26 11.93
C LEU A 318 -2.31 11.67 11.64
N ALA A 319 -1.88 12.41 12.67
CA ALA A 319 -1.22 13.71 12.51
C ALA A 319 0.15 13.59 11.81
N ARG A 320 0.89 12.52 12.07
CA ARG A 320 2.16 12.23 11.38
C ARG A 320 1.92 11.96 9.90
N VAL A 321 0.93 11.13 9.56
CA VAL A 321 0.53 10.87 8.17
C VAL A 321 0.10 12.16 7.48
N ALA A 322 -0.73 12.98 8.13
CA ALA A 322 -1.12 14.30 7.63
C ALA A 322 0.08 15.20 7.32
N THR A 323 1.07 15.23 8.22
CA THR A 323 2.29 16.04 8.06
C THR A 323 3.09 15.63 6.82
N VAL A 324 3.29 14.32 6.64
CA VAL A 324 4.02 13.75 5.50
C VAL A 324 3.26 13.97 4.20
N PHE A 325 1.96 13.67 4.17
CA PHE A 325 1.11 13.83 3.00
C PHE A 325 1.02 15.30 2.57
N ARG A 326 0.88 16.24 3.51
CA ARG A 326 0.90 17.68 3.25
C ARG A 326 2.23 18.13 2.64
N GLY A 327 3.36 17.59 3.09
CA GLY A 327 4.65 17.83 2.43
C GLY A 327 4.70 17.28 1.01
N TRP A 328 4.14 16.09 0.78
CA TRP A 328 4.09 15.48 -0.55
C TRP A 328 3.27 16.32 -1.54
N THR A 329 2.14 16.90 -1.13
CA THR A 329 1.32 17.75 -2.02
C THR A 329 2.04 19.03 -2.48
N GLY A 330 3.14 19.42 -1.83
CA GLY A 330 3.97 20.56 -2.20
C GLY A 330 4.43 21.43 -1.03
N GLU A 331 3.83 21.29 0.15
CA GLU A 331 4.16 22.14 1.31
C GLU A 331 5.39 21.64 2.08
N ARG A 332 6.58 21.89 1.51
CA ARG A 332 7.88 21.45 2.06
C ARG A 332 8.14 21.85 3.51
N ALA A 333 7.55 22.96 3.98
CA ALA A 333 7.65 23.39 5.38
C ALA A 333 6.96 22.41 6.36
N SER A 334 5.95 21.67 5.90
CA SER A 334 5.31 20.59 6.66
C SER A 334 6.20 19.35 6.70
N TYR A 335 6.69 18.93 5.53
CA TYR A 335 7.60 17.78 5.43
C TYR A 335 8.41 17.83 4.13
N ALA A 336 9.72 17.60 4.23
CA ALA A 336 10.64 17.58 3.10
C ALA A 336 11.66 16.41 3.18
N GLY A 337 11.37 15.38 3.99
CA GLY A 337 12.28 14.27 4.26
C GLY A 337 12.33 13.19 3.16
N PHE A 338 11.61 13.39 2.05
CA PHE A 338 11.59 12.46 0.93
C PHE A 338 12.94 12.37 0.22
N ARG A 339 13.22 11.19 -0.33
CA ARG A 339 14.31 10.95 -1.26
C ARG A 339 13.72 10.82 -2.66
N TYR A 340 14.13 11.73 -3.52
CA TYR A 340 13.78 11.73 -4.94
C TYR A 340 14.88 11.03 -5.75
N GLN A 341 14.49 10.40 -6.85
CA GLN A 341 15.46 9.89 -7.82
C GLN A 341 15.74 10.97 -8.88
N GLU A 342 15.65 10.64 -10.17
CA GLU A 342 15.91 11.58 -11.25
C GLU A 342 14.91 12.76 -11.21
N LEU A 343 15.44 13.98 -11.17
CA LEU A 343 14.65 15.21 -10.99
C LEU A 343 14.15 15.80 -12.31
N TRP A 344 14.14 15.03 -13.40
CA TRP A 344 13.87 15.52 -14.75
C TRP A 344 12.52 16.21 -14.91
N TRP A 345 11.52 15.82 -14.11
CA TRP A 345 10.17 16.38 -14.14
C TRP A 345 9.90 17.39 -13.01
N GLN A 346 10.90 17.67 -12.16
CA GLN A 346 10.77 18.69 -11.12
C GLN A 346 10.90 20.07 -11.74
N SER A 347 9.89 20.92 -11.53
CA SER A 347 9.96 22.32 -11.95
C SER A 347 11.04 23.11 -11.21
N ASN A 348 11.37 22.70 -9.98
CA ASN A 348 12.50 23.21 -9.21
C ASN A 348 13.32 22.06 -8.60
N PRO A 349 14.38 21.58 -9.29
CA PRO A 349 15.21 20.49 -8.79
C PRO A 349 15.94 20.79 -7.46
N ALA A 350 16.15 22.05 -7.11
CA ALA A 350 16.78 22.41 -5.83
C ALA A 350 15.83 22.29 -4.63
N ALA A 351 14.52 22.22 -4.88
CA ALA A 351 13.48 22.08 -3.87
C ALA A 351 12.37 21.14 -4.36
N PRO A 352 12.67 19.83 -4.54
CA PRO A 352 11.74 18.90 -5.16
C PRO A 352 10.46 18.68 -4.34
N VAL A 353 9.35 18.42 -5.02
CA VAL A 353 8.03 18.22 -4.42
C VAL A 353 7.35 16.98 -5.00
N GLY A 354 6.33 16.45 -4.32
CA GLY A 354 5.56 15.31 -4.82
C GLY A 354 4.61 15.69 -5.96
N ILE A 355 4.06 16.91 -5.92
CA ILE A 355 3.26 17.51 -7.00
C ILE A 355 3.83 18.90 -7.32
N ASN A 356 4.07 19.17 -8.61
CA ASN A 356 4.55 20.49 -9.04
C ASN A 356 3.55 21.61 -8.69
N PRO A 357 4.04 22.81 -8.32
CA PRO A 357 3.20 23.90 -7.84
C PRO A 357 2.38 24.57 -8.95
N PRO A 358 1.36 25.38 -8.58
CA PRO A 358 0.57 26.14 -9.54
C PRO A 358 1.41 26.95 -10.53
N GLY A 359 1.09 26.84 -11.83
CA GLY A 359 1.79 27.58 -12.89
C GLY A 359 3.22 27.15 -13.15
N ALA A 360 3.67 26.01 -12.60
CA ALA A 360 5.00 25.47 -12.87
C ALA A 360 5.21 25.20 -14.36
N THR A 361 6.38 25.58 -14.86
CA THR A 361 6.79 25.31 -16.25
C THR A 361 8.15 24.66 -16.31
N LEU A 362 8.35 23.77 -17.27
CA LEU A 362 9.66 23.22 -17.63
C LEU A 362 9.85 23.35 -19.14
N ASN A 363 10.93 24.00 -19.58
CA ASN A 363 11.20 24.30 -20.99
C ASN A 363 10.00 24.95 -21.73
N GLY A 364 9.29 25.84 -21.05
CA GLY A 364 8.10 26.52 -21.59
C GLY A 364 6.82 25.69 -21.62
N GLN A 365 6.86 24.40 -21.23
CA GLN A 365 5.68 23.56 -21.12
C GLN A 365 5.10 23.61 -19.71
N ASN A 366 3.77 23.57 -19.62
CA ASN A 366 3.07 23.51 -18.34
C ASN A 366 3.29 22.14 -17.69
N VAL A 367 3.84 22.14 -16.48
CA VAL A 367 4.05 20.95 -15.63
C VAL A 367 3.39 21.12 -14.25
N ASP A 368 2.47 22.06 -14.10
CA ASP A 368 1.58 22.18 -12.94
C ASP A 368 0.81 20.87 -12.76
N GLY A 369 0.72 20.38 -11.53
CA GLY A 369 0.02 19.13 -11.23
C GLY A 369 0.80 17.86 -11.57
N VAL A 370 1.91 17.93 -12.30
CA VAL A 370 2.76 16.74 -12.56
C VAL A 370 3.23 16.13 -11.24
N LEU A 371 3.17 14.80 -11.14
CA LEU A 371 3.78 13.99 -10.08
C LEU A 371 5.21 13.57 -10.50
N PRO A 372 6.28 14.30 -10.14
CA PRO A 372 7.55 14.17 -10.85
C PRO A 372 8.28 12.84 -10.63
N ASP A 373 8.24 12.27 -9.41
CA ASP A 373 8.94 11.01 -9.10
C ASP A 373 8.25 9.77 -9.69
N ASP A 374 6.97 9.89 -10.05
CA ASP A 374 6.25 8.87 -10.81
C ASP A 374 6.39 9.10 -12.32
N GLN A 375 6.29 10.34 -12.79
CA GLN A 375 6.39 10.66 -14.21
C GLN A 375 7.78 10.33 -14.79
N ARG A 376 8.87 10.51 -14.03
CA ARG A 376 10.22 10.12 -14.48
C ARG A 376 10.36 8.65 -14.89
N ARG A 377 9.43 7.79 -14.46
CA ARG A 377 9.42 6.35 -14.83
C ARG A 377 9.02 6.14 -16.30
N THR A 378 8.58 7.19 -16.99
CA THR A 378 8.40 7.20 -18.45
C THR A 378 9.62 7.74 -19.20
N GLY A 379 10.71 8.05 -18.49
CA GLY A 379 11.93 8.63 -19.05
C GLY A 379 12.15 10.10 -18.67
N ALA A 380 13.22 10.68 -19.24
CA ALA A 380 13.55 12.08 -19.09
C ALA A 380 12.45 12.99 -19.64
N PHE A 381 12.48 14.27 -19.26
CA PHE A 381 11.50 15.25 -19.72
C PHE A 381 11.41 15.25 -21.25
N ALA A 382 10.21 15.02 -21.75
CA ALA A 382 9.88 14.99 -23.17
C ALA A 382 8.49 15.60 -23.37
N TRP A 383 8.25 16.16 -24.55
CA TRP A 383 6.96 16.73 -24.94
C TRP A 383 6.55 16.25 -26.34
N PRO A 384 5.33 15.72 -26.53
CA PRO A 384 4.31 15.46 -25.50
C PRO A 384 4.79 14.44 -24.44
N PRO A 385 4.25 14.50 -23.21
CA PRO A 385 4.62 13.56 -22.15
C PRO A 385 4.16 12.15 -22.52
N SER A 386 4.97 11.15 -22.21
CA SER A 386 4.52 9.75 -22.32
C SER A 386 3.57 9.40 -21.18
N CYS A 387 2.52 8.65 -21.47
CA CYS A 387 1.64 8.11 -20.44
C CYS A 387 2.32 6.96 -19.70
N GLY A 388 2.32 7.03 -18.37
CA GLY A 388 2.80 5.98 -17.49
C GLY A 388 1.75 5.59 -16.45
N GLY A 389 1.69 4.32 -16.08
CA GLY A 389 0.72 3.86 -15.06
C GLY A 389 1.02 4.38 -13.65
N TYR A 390 2.26 4.74 -13.35
CA TYR A 390 2.68 5.05 -11.98
C TYR A 390 2.13 6.38 -11.44
N THR A 391 1.86 7.36 -12.29
CA THR A 391 1.19 8.60 -11.86
C THR A 391 -0.24 8.32 -11.42
N HIS A 392 -0.94 7.43 -12.12
CA HIS A 392 -2.26 6.96 -11.70
C HIS A 392 -2.21 6.13 -10.42
N GLU A 393 -1.23 5.22 -10.27
CA GLU A 393 -1.07 4.48 -9.00
C GLU A 393 -0.75 5.40 -7.81
N ALA A 394 -0.02 6.50 -8.04
CA ALA A 394 0.19 7.51 -7.01
C ALA A 394 -1.09 8.29 -6.68
N MET A 395 -1.96 8.51 -7.67
CA MET A 395 -3.31 9.04 -7.44
C MET A 395 -4.15 8.08 -6.60
N ASP A 396 -4.09 6.77 -6.83
CA ASP A 396 -4.82 5.77 -6.03
C ASP A 396 -4.49 5.87 -4.53
N GLY A 397 -3.21 5.91 -4.18
CA GLY A 397 -2.78 6.03 -2.78
C GLY A 397 -3.06 7.42 -2.18
N SER A 398 -2.85 8.48 -2.96
CA SER A 398 -2.99 9.86 -2.47
C SER A 398 -4.45 10.25 -2.25
N LEU A 399 -5.37 9.86 -3.13
CA LEU A 399 -6.79 10.13 -2.96
C LEU A 399 -7.37 9.39 -1.75
N LEU A 400 -6.97 8.13 -1.56
CA LEU A 400 -7.42 7.38 -0.39
C LEU A 400 -6.87 7.98 0.91
N THR A 401 -5.59 8.40 0.92
CA THR A 401 -4.99 9.11 2.07
C THR A 401 -5.75 10.40 2.35
N ALA A 402 -6.04 11.20 1.31
CA ALA A 402 -6.76 12.46 1.43
C ALA A 402 -8.17 12.26 1.99
N GLU A 403 -8.90 11.24 1.54
CA GLU A 403 -10.25 10.97 2.01
C GLU A 403 -10.28 10.63 3.51
N ILE A 404 -9.40 9.74 3.96
CA ILE A 404 -9.30 9.38 5.40
C ILE A 404 -8.96 10.61 6.23
N LEU A 405 -7.99 11.42 5.78
CA LEU A 405 -7.59 12.64 6.47
C LEU A 405 -8.70 13.70 6.47
N GLN A 406 -9.42 13.86 5.37
CA GLN A 406 -10.56 14.77 5.23
C GLN A 406 -11.67 14.42 6.23
N ARG A 407 -12.01 13.14 6.35
CA ARG A 407 -12.98 12.66 7.33
C ARG A 407 -12.49 12.78 8.77
N ALA A 408 -11.17 12.75 8.98
CA ALA A 408 -10.54 13.03 10.26
C ALA A 408 -10.40 14.54 10.60
N GLY A 409 -10.92 15.43 9.75
CA GLY A 409 -10.96 16.87 10.00
C GLY A 409 -9.76 17.66 9.48
N TYR A 410 -8.85 17.02 8.73
CA TYR A 410 -7.77 17.71 8.02
C TYR A 410 -8.26 18.20 6.66
N PRO A 411 -7.98 19.43 6.21
CA PRO A 411 -8.43 19.91 4.89
C PRO A 411 -7.53 19.37 3.76
N ALA A 412 -7.39 18.04 3.67
CA ALA A 412 -6.38 17.38 2.85
C ALA A 412 -6.55 17.64 1.34
N TYR A 413 -7.79 17.74 0.86
CA TYR A 413 -8.08 18.09 -0.53
C TYR A 413 -7.72 19.55 -0.86
N ALA A 414 -7.70 20.46 0.13
CA ALA A 414 -7.37 21.86 -0.10
C ALA A 414 -5.86 22.16 -0.13
N TRP A 415 -5.03 21.22 0.35
CA TRP A 415 -3.59 21.45 0.51
C TRP A 415 -2.88 21.76 -0.80
N SER A 416 -1.86 22.62 -0.69
CA SER A 416 -1.04 23.07 -1.81
C SER A 416 -1.86 23.55 -3.02
N SER A 417 -2.93 24.33 -2.78
CA SER A 417 -3.84 24.90 -3.79
C SER A 417 -4.65 23.86 -4.58
N ASN A 418 -5.21 22.86 -3.90
CA ASN A 418 -5.94 21.73 -4.50
C ASN A 418 -5.03 20.83 -5.37
N ALA A 419 -3.88 20.42 -4.84
CA ALA A 419 -2.87 19.68 -5.62
C ALA A 419 -3.38 18.41 -6.29
N LEU A 420 -4.28 17.67 -5.65
CA LEU A 420 -4.86 16.46 -6.24
C LEU A 420 -5.78 16.78 -7.43
N LEU A 421 -6.53 17.88 -7.38
CA LEU A 421 -7.33 18.33 -8.53
C LEU A 421 -6.43 18.71 -9.70
N ARG A 422 -5.37 19.48 -9.45
CA ARG A 422 -4.42 19.88 -10.51
C ARG A 422 -3.70 18.70 -11.11
N ALA A 423 -3.37 17.69 -10.30
CA ALA A 423 -2.79 16.45 -10.78
C ALA A 423 -3.71 15.72 -11.77
N GLU A 424 -4.99 15.55 -11.43
CA GLU A 424 -5.96 14.96 -12.36
C GLU A 424 -6.13 15.82 -13.61
N GLN A 425 -6.25 17.15 -13.47
CA GLN A 425 -6.36 18.06 -14.61
C GLN A 425 -5.18 17.94 -15.57
N TRP A 426 -3.96 17.80 -15.02
CA TRP A 426 -2.76 17.59 -15.82
C TRP A 426 -2.86 16.27 -16.59
N LEU A 427 -3.16 15.16 -15.92
CA LEU A 427 -3.31 13.82 -16.53
C LEU A 427 -4.34 13.82 -17.67
N GLN A 428 -5.49 14.46 -17.45
CA GLN A 428 -6.53 14.60 -18.47
C GLN A 428 -6.04 15.44 -19.67
N SER A 429 -5.42 16.59 -19.40
CA SER A 429 -4.93 17.50 -20.45
C SER A 429 -3.73 16.96 -21.22
N SER A 430 -2.94 16.06 -20.63
CA SER A 430 -1.76 15.46 -21.23
C SER A 430 -2.11 14.27 -22.14
N GLY A 431 -3.40 13.95 -22.31
CA GLY A 431 -3.85 12.79 -23.08
C GLY A 431 -3.67 11.46 -22.34
N CYS A 432 -3.50 11.49 -21.02
CA CYS A 432 -3.30 10.31 -20.17
C CYS A 432 -4.41 10.20 -19.13
N PRO A 433 -5.70 10.09 -19.52
CA PRO A 433 -6.77 9.88 -18.55
C PRO A 433 -6.62 8.53 -17.84
N PRO A 434 -7.10 8.40 -16.58
CA PRO A 434 -7.06 7.12 -15.88
C PRO A 434 -7.87 6.07 -16.64
N SER A 435 -7.35 4.83 -16.61
CA SER A 435 -7.98 3.67 -17.25
C SER A 435 -7.86 2.44 -16.36
N GLY A 436 -8.65 1.40 -16.68
CA GLY A 436 -8.64 0.13 -15.98
C GLY A 436 -8.92 0.28 -14.48
N ASP A 437 -7.98 -0.20 -13.67
CA ASP A 437 -8.07 -0.22 -12.21
C ASP A 437 -7.82 1.14 -11.54
N ASN A 438 -7.62 2.22 -12.30
CA ASN A 438 -7.44 3.58 -11.76
C ASN A 438 -8.71 4.44 -11.89
N VAL A 439 -9.74 3.95 -12.58
CA VAL A 439 -10.96 4.73 -12.89
C VAL A 439 -11.80 4.98 -11.63
N TRP A 440 -11.63 4.18 -10.58
CA TRP A 440 -12.31 4.40 -9.29
C TRP A 440 -11.99 5.77 -8.66
N ASN A 441 -10.88 6.41 -9.04
CA ASN A 441 -10.52 7.74 -8.56
C ASN A 441 -11.54 8.83 -8.96
N LEU A 442 -12.18 8.69 -10.12
CA LEU A 442 -12.95 9.76 -10.74
C LEU A 442 -14.23 10.13 -9.98
N PRO A 443 -15.11 9.19 -9.56
CA PRO A 443 -16.29 9.54 -8.77
C PRO A 443 -15.95 10.26 -7.46
N LEU A 444 -14.85 9.88 -6.80
CA LEU A 444 -14.39 10.50 -5.57
C LEU A 444 -13.89 11.93 -5.79
N LEU A 445 -13.11 12.16 -6.86
CA LEU A 445 -12.67 13.49 -7.26
C LEU A 445 -13.87 14.41 -7.56
N ASP A 446 -14.84 13.93 -8.32
CA ASP A 446 -16.05 14.68 -8.66
C ASP A 446 -16.86 15.02 -7.42
N ALA A 447 -17.03 14.08 -6.48
CA ALA A 447 -17.72 14.35 -5.22
C ALA A 447 -17.03 15.42 -4.36
N ARG A 448 -15.69 15.47 -4.35
CA ARG A 448 -14.93 16.39 -3.49
C ARG A 448 -14.68 17.75 -4.10
N TYR A 449 -14.47 17.83 -5.40
CA TYR A 449 -14.16 19.08 -6.10
C TYR A 449 -15.32 19.64 -6.91
N GLY A 450 -16.44 18.93 -7.03
CA GLY A 450 -17.52 19.30 -7.95
C GLY A 450 -17.07 19.29 -9.42
N SER A 451 -16.04 18.51 -9.74
CA SER A 451 -15.57 18.29 -11.11
C SER A 451 -16.52 17.34 -11.85
N HIS A 452 -16.21 17.11 -13.13
CA HIS A 452 -16.97 16.23 -14.01
C HIS A 452 -16.04 15.33 -14.84
N PHE A 453 -15.07 14.69 -14.18
CA PHE A 453 -14.15 13.76 -14.83
C PHE A 453 -14.81 12.40 -15.09
N TRP A 454 -15.71 11.98 -14.19
CA TRP A 454 -16.41 10.72 -14.29
C TRP A 454 -17.65 10.84 -15.18
N ASN A 455 -17.85 9.84 -16.04
CA ASN A 455 -18.94 9.83 -17.03
C ASN A 455 -20.19 9.08 -16.54
N GLY A 456 -20.27 8.70 -15.26
CA GLY A 456 -21.38 7.92 -14.71
C GLY A 456 -21.28 6.40 -14.95
N ALA A 457 -20.23 5.90 -15.60
CA ALA A 457 -20.05 4.47 -15.84
C ALA A 457 -19.65 3.71 -14.57
N VAL A 458 -20.06 2.43 -14.49
CA VAL A 458 -19.59 1.52 -13.43
C VAL A 458 -18.07 1.45 -13.46
N VAL A 459 -17.44 1.61 -12.30
CA VAL A 459 -15.98 1.53 -12.17
C VAL A 459 -15.55 0.14 -11.70
N GLY A 460 -14.41 -0.32 -12.21
CA GLY A 460 -13.80 -1.57 -11.75
C GLY A 460 -13.12 -1.40 -10.38
N PRO A 461 -12.82 -2.51 -9.68
CA PRO A 461 -12.01 -2.46 -8.47
C PRO A 461 -10.60 -1.95 -8.75
N GLY A 462 -10.12 -1.04 -7.90
CA GLY A 462 -8.73 -0.61 -7.86
C GLY A 462 -7.84 -1.55 -7.06
N LYS A 463 -6.59 -1.12 -6.84
CA LYS A 463 -5.57 -1.92 -6.12
C LYS A 463 -5.68 -1.82 -4.59
N ASN A 464 -6.27 -0.75 -4.08
CA ASN A 464 -6.36 -0.44 -2.64
C ASN A 464 -7.75 0.04 -2.20
N PHE A 465 -8.63 0.35 -3.15
CA PHE A 465 -9.99 0.80 -2.91
C PHE A 465 -10.85 0.56 -4.15
N ALA A 466 -12.17 0.61 -3.98
CA ALA A 466 -13.12 0.29 -5.04
C ALA A 466 -14.53 0.82 -4.71
N TRP A 467 -15.46 0.63 -5.67
CA TRP A 467 -16.91 0.86 -5.50
C TRP A 467 -17.29 2.33 -5.30
N THR A 468 -16.47 3.25 -5.81
CA THR A 468 -16.66 4.69 -5.65
C THR A 468 -17.78 5.26 -6.51
N ASP A 469 -18.13 4.60 -7.60
CA ASP A 469 -19.35 4.88 -8.36
C ASP A 469 -20.60 4.74 -7.48
N TRP A 470 -20.64 3.72 -6.62
CA TRP A 470 -21.72 3.57 -5.64
C TRP A 470 -21.57 4.49 -4.44
N LEU A 471 -20.37 4.60 -3.86
CA LEU A 471 -20.14 5.39 -2.64
C LEU A 471 -20.28 6.91 -2.84
N TYR A 472 -19.90 7.42 -4.02
CA TYR A 472 -19.75 8.86 -4.27
C TYR A 472 -20.45 9.33 -5.54
N GLY A 473 -20.90 8.42 -6.40
CA GLY A 473 -21.50 8.73 -7.69
C GLY A 473 -23.02 8.54 -7.77
N SER A 474 -23.68 8.20 -6.66
CA SER A 474 -25.10 7.80 -6.64
C SER A 474 -26.06 8.78 -5.98
#